data_AF-C3XU51-F1
#
_entry.id   AF-C3XU51-F1
#
_cell.length_a   1.000
_cell.length_b   1.000
_cell.length_c   1.000
_cell.angle_alpha   90.00
_cell.angle_beta   90.00
_cell.angle_gamma   90.00
#
_symmetry.space_group_name_H-M   'P 1'
#
loop_
_entity.id
_entity.type
_entity.pdbx_description
1 polymer ?
#
loop_
_entity_poly.entity_id
_entity_poly.type
_entity_poly.pdbx_seq_one_letter_code
_entity_poly.pdbx_strand_id
1 'polypeptide(L)'
;MATGGEPTIEALTCSICLEIFLKPVTTTCGHTFCSSCIAPCLQLASPNCPLCRVVFDPQKAKKNSAIDKQVNNTKGSCKGCGKKMSLAKMRSHNSSCSKLTKTMPKFSPVAPTSQPIPSNVPNRSTFMCPYCGLKNLDCSALVRHCNDAHRDDNKQVVCPICSSMPWGDPSFKSANFIGHLNVRHKFEYDTYVDFEADDDSMLEEAIRRSLSE
;
A
#
# COMPACT_ATOMS: atom_id res chain seq x y z
N MET A 1 -7.82 27.21 -39.25
CA MET A 1 -6.93 26.03 -39.23
C MET A 1 -6.99 25.45 -37.83
N ALA A 2 -7.83 24.44 -37.59
CA ALA A 2 -7.92 23.77 -36.30
C ALA A 2 -6.98 22.56 -36.34
N THR A 3 -5.84 22.66 -35.65
CA THR A 3 -4.93 21.53 -35.45
C THR A 3 -5.64 20.50 -34.56
N GLY A 4 -6.19 19.46 -35.18
CA GLY A 4 -6.63 18.25 -34.48
C GLY A 4 -5.41 17.56 -33.89
N GLY A 5 -5.02 17.93 -32.67
CA GLY A 5 -4.00 17.22 -31.91
C GLY A 5 -4.55 15.84 -31.54
N GLU A 6 -3.93 14.78 -32.06
CA GLU A 6 -4.22 13.43 -31.62
C GLU A 6 -4.01 13.33 -30.09
N PRO A 7 -4.92 12.68 -29.34
CA PRO A 7 -4.73 12.50 -27.91
C PRO A 7 -3.46 11.67 -27.65
N THR A 8 -2.53 12.23 -26.89
CA THR A 8 -1.30 11.52 -26.50
C THR A 8 -1.66 10.32 -25.62
N ILE A 9 -0.82 9.28 -25.64
CA ILE A 9 -1.01 8.09 -24.79
C ILE A 9 -1.07 8.48 -23.30
N GLU A 10 -0.35 9.53 -22.91
CA GLU A 10 -0.35 10.09 -21.55
C GLU A 10 -1.71 10.64 -21.13
N ALA A 11 -2.43 11.30 -22.04
CA ALA A 11 -3.80 11.80 -21.79
C ALA A 11 -4.82 10.67 -21.60
N LEU A 12 -4.48 9.43 -21.97
CA LEU A 12 -5.31 8.24 -21.84
C LEU A 12 -4.84 7.29 -20.72
N THR A 13 -4.02 7.80 -19.79
CA THR A 13 -3.45 7.05 -18.67
C THR A 13 -4.11 7.47 -17.36
N CYS A 14 -4.45 6.48 -16.52
CA CYS A 14 -5.00 6.71 -15.19
C CYS A 14 -3.90 7.14 -14.21
N SER A 15 -4.12 8.21 -13.47
CA SER A 15 -3.14 8.73 -12.49
C SER A 15 -2.99 7.88 -11.22
N ILE A 16 -3.94 6.99 -10.93
CA ILE A 16 -3.85 6.07 -9.78
C ILE A 16 -2.97 4.86 -10.11
N CYS A 17 -3.35 4.07 -11.13
CA CYS A 17 -2.61 2.86 -11.48
C CYS A 17 -1.50 3.08 -12.52
N LEU A 18 -1.37 4.29 -13.08
CA LEU A 18 -0.39 4.66 -14.12
C LEU A 18 -0.45 3.79 -15.38
N GLU A 19 -1.61 3.19 -15.65
CA GLU A 19 -1.90 2.40 -16.85
C GLU A 19 -3.01 3.03 -17.69
N ILE A 20 -3.12 2.63 -18.96
CA ILE A 20 -4.24 3.02 -19.84
C ILE A 20 -5.58 2.80 -19.15
N PHE A 21 -6.50 3.76 -19.25
CA PHE A 21 -7.81 3.69 -18.61
C PHE A 21 -8.56 2.38 -18.90
N LEU A 22 -9.17 1.81 -17.86
CA LEU A 22 -10.10 0.70 -17.95
C LEU A 22 -11.43 1.12 -17.34
N LYS A 23 -12.50 1.14 -18.16
CA LYS A 23 -13.84 1.62 -17.77
C LYS A 23 -13.73 3.00 -17.07
N PRO A 24 -13.28 4.05 -17.78
CA PRO A 24 -13.00 5.35 -17.17
C PRO A 24 -14.26 5.96 -16.52
N VAL A 25 -14.07 6.60 -15.36
CA VAL A 25 -15.10 7.32 -14.59
C VAL A 25 -14.57 8.73 -14.32
N THR A 26 -15.38 9.73 -14.64
CA THR A 26 -15.08 11.15 -14.42
C THR A 26 -15.82 11.66 -13.19
N THR A 27 -15.07 12.28 -12.30
CA THR A 27 -15.59 12.98 -11.11
C THR A 27 -16.13 14.37 -11.46
N THR A 28 -16.91 15.01 -10.58
CA THR A 28 -17.49 16.35 -10.84
C THR A 28 -16.43 17.44 -11.00
N CYS A 29 -15.22 17.25 -10.46
CA CYS A 29 -14.10 18.15 -10.67
C CYS A 29 -13.40 17.99 -12.04
N GLY A 30 -13.88 17.08 -12.90
CA GLY A 30 -13.38 16.87 -14.27
C GLY A 30 -12.26 15.83 -14.40
N HIS A 31 -11.73 15.31 -13.30
CA HIS A 31 -10.68 14.29 -13.33
C HIS A 31 -11.24 12.89 -13.60
N THR A 32 -10.54 12.13 -14.44
CA THR A 32 -10.93 10.78 -14.90
C THR A 32 -9.99 9.71 -14.33
N PHE A 33 -10.55 8.58 -13.90
CA PHE A 33 -9.86 7.44 -13.29
C PHE A 33 -10.42 6.12 -13.81
N CYS A 34 -9.74 4.99 -13.62
CA CYS A 34 -10.37 3.68 -13.86
C CYS A 34 -11.47 3.43 -12.84
N SER A 35 -12.56 2.76 -13.27
CA SER A 35 -13.68 2.42 -12.37
C SER A 35 -13.24 1.67 -11.11
N SER A 36 -12.29 0.72 -11.22
CA SER A 36 -11.78 -0.01 -10.07
C SER A 36 -10.86 0.83 -9.18
N CYS A 37 -10.14 1.79 -9.76
CA CYS A 37 -9.20 2.63 -9.01
C CYS A 37 -9.91 3.69 -8.17
N ILE A 38 -11.03 4.22 -8.65
CA ILE A 38 -11.81 5.23 -7.91
C ILE A 38 -12.88 4.60 -7.01
N ALA A 39 -13.18 3.31 -7.14
CA ALA A 39 -14.24 2.63 -6.40
C ALA A 39 -14.18 2.83 -4.87
N PRO A 40 -13.01 2.71 -4.20
CA PRO A 40 -12.93 2.93 -2.75
C PRO A 40 -13.33 4.36 -2.34
N CYS A 41 -13.00 5.36 -3.16
CA CYS A 41 -13.41 6.74 -2.90
C CYS A 41 -14.92 6.93 -3.04
N LEU A 42 -15.58 6.20 -3.95
CA LEU A 42 -17.02 6.34 -4.17
C LEU A 42 -17.88 5.80 -3.01
N GLN A 43 -17.30 5.00 -2.11
CA GLN A 43 -17.97 4.45 -0.94
C GLN A 43 -17.95 5.41 0.27
N LEU A 44 -17.11 6.44 0.24
CA LEU A 44 -17.02 7.41 1.33
C LEU A 44 -18.15 8.44 1.25
N ALA A 45 -18.63 8.91 2.41
CA ALA A 45 -19.70 9.91 2.48
C ALA A 45 -19.30 11.28 1.90
N SER A 46 -18.03 11.66 2.01
CA SER A 46 -17.49 12.92 1.49
C SER A 46 -16.09 12.72 0.87
N PRO A 47 -16.00 12.17 -0.35
CA PRO A 47 -14.72 11.83 -0.95
C PRO A 47 -14.01 13.03 -1.57
N ASN A 48 -12.68 13.03 -1.43
CA ASN A 48 -11.80 13.97 -2.12
C ASN A 48 -11.25 13.35 -3.40
N CYS A 49 -11.14 14.15 -4.46
CA CYS A 49 -10.50 13.72 -5.70
C CYS A 49 -9.03 13.35 -5.46
N PRO A 50 -8.54 12.16 -5.90
CA PRO A 50 -7.14 11.78 -5.72
C PRO A 50 -6.11 12.69 -6.41
N LEU A 51 -6.54 13.49 -7.40
CA LEU A 51 -5.65 14.39 -8.14
C LEU A 51 -5.62 15.82 -7.58
N CYS A 52 -6.79 16.42 -7.36
CA CYS A 52 -6.88 17.83 -6.98
C CYS A 52 -7.39 18.06 -5.56
N ARG A 53 -7.74 16.99 -4.83
CA ARG A 53 -8.27 17.01 -3.47
C ARG A 53 -9.61 17.73 -3.27
N VAL A 54 -10.22 18.24 -4.34
CA VAL A 54 -11.56 18.83 -4.30
C VAL A 54 -12.58 17.76 -3.88
N VAL A 55 -13.44 18.08 -2.91
CA VAL A 55 -14.56 17.23 -2.49
C VAL A 55 -15.53 17.10 -3.65
N PHE A 56 -15.98 15.87 -3.93
CA PHE A 56 -16.94 15.62 -5.00
C PHE A 56 -18.09 14.74 -4.53
N ASP A 57 -19.20 14.83 -5.24
CA ASP A 57 -20.39 14.02 -4.99
C ASP A 57 -20.22 12.64 -5.67
N PRO A 58 -20.14 11.52 -4.92
CA PRO A 58 -19.91 10.20 -5.48
C PRO A 58 -21.02 9.75 -6.43
N GLN A 59 -22.28 10.17 -6.19
CA GLN A 59 -23.42 9.83 -7.04
C GLN A 59 -23.39 10.53 -8.40
N LYS A 60 -22.63 11.64 -8.51
CA LYS A 60 -22.47 12.39 -9.76
C LYS A 60 -21.25 11.96 -10.56
N ALA A 61 -20.43 11.03 -10.07
CA ALA A 61 -19.36 10.44 -10.86
C ALA A 61 -19.95 9.57 -11.98
N LYS A 62 -19.55 9.82 -13.23
CA LYS A 62 -20.13 9.15 -14.41
C LYS A 62 -19.10 8.44 -15.23
N LYS A 63 -19.50 7.30 -15.82
CA LYS A 63 -18.70 6.59 -16.83
C LYS A 63 -18.42 7.51 -18.01
N ASN A 64 -17.17 7.55 -18.46
CA ASN A 64 -16.74 8.42 -19.54
C ASN A 64 -16.59 7.64 -20.85
N SER A 65 -17.70 7.46 -21.56
CA SER A 65 -17.71 6.72 -22.84
C SER A 65 -16.89 7.40 -23.93
N ALA A 66 -16.63 8.71 -23.84
CA ALA A 66 -15.80 9.41 -24.81
C ALA A 66 -14.32 8.98 -24.69
N ILE A 67 -13.79 8.97 -23.46
CA ILE A 67 -12.43 8.47 -23.20
C ILE A 67 -12.33 6.99 -23.51
N ASP A 68 -13.36 6.20 -23.18
CA ASP A 68 -13.38 4.76 -23.50
C ASP A 68 -13.29 4.52 -25.02
N LYS A 69 -14.04 5.28 -25.83
CA LYS A 69 -13.93 5.24 -27.30
C LYS A 69 -12.55 5.68 -27.80
N GLN A 70 -11.95 6.70 -27.20
CA GLN A 70 -10.60 7.13 -27.55
C GLN A 70 -9.56 6.04 -27.26
N VAL A 71 -9.64 5.37 -26.10
CA VAL A 71 -8.77 4.23 -25.77
C VAL A 71 -8.90 3.09 -26.79
N ASN A 72 -10.11 2.83 -27.28
CA ASN A 72 -10.33 1.79 -28.29
C ASN A 72 -9.76 2.17 -29.66
N ASN A 73 -9.94 3.42 -30.08
CA ASN A 73 -9.57 3.91 -31.42
C ASN A 73 -8.09 4.29 -31.55
N THR A 74 -7.42 4.64 -30.46
CA THR A 74 -6.01 5.00 -30.46
C THR A 74 -5.13 3.75 -30.44
N LYS A 75 -4.09 3.74 -31.28
CA LYS A 75 -3.05 2.71 -31.28
C LYS A 75 -1.81 3.24 -30.57
N GLY A 76 -1.13 2.37 -29.82
CA GLY A 76 0.14 2.67 -29.18
C GLY A 76 1.15 1.55 -29.37
N SER A 77 2.41 1.84 -29.05
CA SER A 77 3.48 0.86 -29.00
C SER A 77 3.81 0.50 -27.56
N CYS A 78 4.00 -0.79 -27.27
CA CYS A 78 4.51 -1.24 -25.98
C CYS A 78 5.93 -0.69 -25.74
N LYS A 79 6.16 -0.04 -24.59
CA LYS A 79 7.47 0.52 -24.22
C LYS A 79 8.57 -0.52 -24.05
N GLY A 80 8.20 -1.78 -23.76
CA GLY A 80 9.15 -2.88 -23.58
C GLY A 80 9.55 -3.57 -24.89
N CYS A 81 8.58 -4.13 -25.60
CA CYS A 81 8.83 -4.93 -26.81
C CYS A 81 8.64 -4.18 -28.14
N GLY A 82 8.14 -2.94 -28.12
CA GLY A 82 7.87 -2.13 -29.31
C GLY A 82 6.61 -2.52 -30.11
N LYS A 83 5.91 -3.60 -29.73
CA LYS A 83 4.75 -4.11 -30.48
C LYS A 83 3.61 -3.09 -30.48
N LYS A 84 3.07 -2.80 -31.67
CA LYS A 84 1.93 -1.90 -31.88
C LYS A 84 0.61 -2.63 -31.66
N MET A 85 -0.30 -2.01 -30.93
CA MET A 85 -1.67 -2.50 -30.72
C MET A 85 -2.63 -1.37 -30.31
N SER A 86 -3.94 -1.64 -30.31
CA SER A 86 -4.93 -0.74 -29.71
C SER A 86 -4.65 -0.57 -28.21
N LEU A 87 -4.83 0.65 -27.69
CA LEU A 87 -4.60 0.93 -26.26
C LEU A 87 -5.51 0.10 -25.35
N ALA A 88 -6.72 -0.25 -25.82
CA ALA A 88 -7.61 -1.16 -25.10
C ALA A 88 -6.99 -2.54 -24.81
N LYS A 89 -6.13 -3.05 -25.71
CA LYS A 89 -5.43 -4.34 -25.54
C LYS A 89 -4.09 -4.20 -24.82
N MET A 90 -3.58 -2.98 -24.68
CA MET A 90 -2.25 -2.70 -24.12
C MET A 90 -2.11 -3.19 -22.68
N ARG A 91 -3.14 -3.04 -21.84
CA ARG A 91 -3.12 -3.50 -20.44
C ARG A 91 -2.94 -5.02 -20.33
N SER A 92 -3.70 -5.79 -21.13
CA SER A 92 -3.56 -7.26 -21.17
C SER A 92 -2.18 -7.67 -21.68
N HIS A 93 -1.67 -7.01 -22.72
CA HIS A 93 -0.31 -7.25 -23.20
C HIS A 93 0.75 -6.94 -22.15
N ASN A 94 0.65 -5.81 -21.46
CA ASN A 94 1.62 -5.39 -20.45
C ASN A 94 1.78 -6.43 -19.33
N SER A 95 0.70 -7.09 -18.94
CA SER A 95 0.73 -8.15 -17.92
C SER A 95 1.54 -9.39 -18.33
N SER A 96 1.68 -9.65 -19.63
CA SER A 96 2.33 -10.84 -20.20
C SER A 96 3.58 -10.51 -21.04
N CYS A 97 3.97 -9.24 -21.10
CA CYS A 97 5.10 -8.80 -21.92
C CYS A 97 6.43 -9.04 -21.19
N SER A 98 7.21 -10.02 -21.67
CA SER A 98 8.52 -10.36 -21.11
C SER A 98 9.57 -9.24 -21.18
N LYS A 99 9.36 -8.24 -22.06
CA LYS A 99 10.27 -7.09 -22.22
C LYS A 99 9.76 -5.84 -21.52
N LEU A 100 8.55 -5.86 -20.95
CA LEU A 100 8.06 -4.74 -20.16
C LEU A 100 8.70 -4.82 -18.78
N THR A 101 9.71 -4.00 -18.57
CA THR A 101 10.27 -3.84 -17.24
C THR A 101 9.20 -3.20 -16.37
N LYS A 102 8.58 -3.99 -15.48
CA LYS A 102 8.05 -3.44 -14.23
C LYS A 102 9.26 -2.95 -13.48
N THR A 103 9.75 -1.76 -13.83
CA THR A 103 10.80 -1.10 -13.08
C THR A 103 10.19 -0.78 -11.73
N MET A 104 10.26 -1.73 -10.80
CA MET A 104 10.43 -1.34 -9.41
C MET A 104 11.59 -0.36 -9.44
N PRO A 105 11.44 0.85 -8.89
CA PRO A 105 12.59 1.73 -8.71
C PRO A 105 13.68 0.86 -8.11
N LYS A 106 14.82 0.73 -8.80
CA LYS A 106 16.01 0.22 -8.15
C LYS A 106 16.30 1.28 -7.09
N PHE A 107 15.85 1.03 -5.87
CA PHE A 107 16.20 1.83 -4.72
C PHE A 107 17.70 1.60 -4.52
N SER A 108 18.49 2.44 -5.17
CA SER A 108 19.83 2.71 -4.70
C SER A 108 19.67 3.21 -3.26
N PRO A 109 20.57 2.82 -2.33
CA PRO A 109 20.64 3.46 -1.02
C PRO A 109 20.58 4.97 -1.25
N VAL A 110 19.63 5.64 -0.58
CA VAL A 110 19.55 7.10 -0.63
C VAL A 110 20.94 7.59 -0.28
N ALA A 111 21.55 8.41 -1.15
CA ALA A 111 22.82 9.04 -0.84
C ALA A 111 22.71 9.66 0.56
N PRO A 112 23.76 9.57 1.42
CA PRO A 112 23.72 10.18 2.74
C PRO A 112 23.23 11.61 2.57
N THR A 113 22.05 11.90 3.11
CA THR A 113 21.45 13.22 2.93
C THR A 113 22.41 14.26 3.48
N SER A 114 22.62 15.34 2.74
CA SER A 114 23.38 16.50 3.22
C SER A 114 22.64 17.22 4.35
N GLN A 115 21.35 16.91 4.55
CA GLN A 115 20.59 17.37 5.69
C GLN A 115 20.93 16.51 6.91
N PRO A 116 21.18 17.10 8.08
CA PRO A 116 21.29 16.34 9.31
C PRO A 116 19.98 15.57 9.51
N ILE A 117 20.08 14.24 9.58
CA ILE A 117 18.96 13.38 10.00
C ILE A 117 18.50 13.97 11.34
N PRO A 118 17.21 14.32 11.51
CA PRO A 118 16.71 14.74 12.81
C PRO A 118 16.98 13.60 13.80
N SER A 119 18.03 13.75 14.61
CA SER A 119 18.48 12.75 15.58
C SER A 119 17.43 12.47 16.66
N ASN A 120 16.41 13.32 16.73
CA ASN A 120 15.29 13.26 17.66
C ASN A 120 14.02 12.61 17.08
N VAL A 121 14.12 12.01 15.88
CA VAL A 121 13.25 11.06 15.18
C VAL A 121 13.24 9.61 15.71
N PRO A 122 12.49 9.13 16.73
CA PRO A 122 12.59 7.72 17.12
C PRO A 122 12.13 6.83 15.96
N ASN A 123 12.96 5.88 15.53
CA ASN A 123 12.57 4.90 14.51
C ASN A 123 11.47 4.00 15.09
N ARG A 124 10.30 3.99 14.47
CA ARG A 124 9.12 3.20 14.91
C ARG A 124 8.77 2.05 13.98
N SER A 125 9.57 1.82 12.94
CA SER A 125 9.20 0.89 11.86
C SER A 125 10.19 -0.26 11.71
N THR A 126 11.46 -0.05 12.06
CA THR A 126 12.46 -1.10 12.03
C THR A 126 13.30 -1.11 13.30
N PHE A 127 13.62 -2.32 13.75
CA PHE A 127 14.22 -2.60 15.03
C PHE A 127 15.50 -3.42 14.85
N MET A 128 16.37 -3.33 15.86
CA MET A 128 17.56 -4.16 15.96
C MET A 128 17.30 -5.26 16.99
N CYS A 129 17.67 -6.50 16.67
CA CYS A 129 17.62 -7.60 17.64
C CYS A 129 18.59 -7.30 18.79
N PRO A 130 18.12 -7.27 20.05
CA PRO A 130 18.98 -6.92 21.18
C PRO A 130 19.93 -8.04 21.60
N TYR A 131 19.76 -9.27 21.09
CA TYR A 131 20.65 -10.40 21.38
C TYR A 131 21.84 -10.49 20.42
N CYS A 132 21.61 -10.32 19.11
CA CYS A 132 22.62 -10.52 18.08
C CYS A 132 22.93 -9.27 17.25
N GLY A 133 22.19 -8.17 17.44
CA GLY A 133 22.40 -6.91 16.72
C GLY A 133 21.89 -6.92 15.28
N LEU A 134 21.14 -7.94 14.85
CA LEU A 134 20.55 -8.00 13.51
C LEU A 134 19.62 -6.80 13.29
N LYS A 135 19.90 -5.99 12.28
CA LYS A 135 19.21 -4.70 12.01
C LYS A 135 18.06 -4.86 11.02
N ASN A 136 17.23 -3.82 10.93
CA ASN A 136 16.18 -3.66 9.94
C ASN A 136 15.07 -4.71 10.01
N LEU A 137 14.73 -5.17 11.22
CA LEU A 137 13.62 -6.09 11.45
C LEU A 137 12.35 -5.28 11.71
N ASP A 138 11.29 -5.51 10.96
CA ASP A 138 9.96 -5.03 11.38
C ASP A 138 9.48 -5.76 12.66
N CYS A 139 8.34 -5.36 13.21
CA CYS A 139 7.82 -5.93 14.47
C CYS A 139 7.65 -7.45 14.36
N SER A 140 6.97 -7.92 13.31
CA SER A 140 6.69 -9.33 13.05
C SER A 140 7.97 -10.15 12.78
N ALA A 141 8.90 -9.61 12.02
CA ALA A 141 10.20 -10.21 11.71
C ALA A 141 11.08 -10.32 12.96
N LEU A 142 11.06 -9.31 13.85
CA LEU A 142 11.78 -9.36 15.11
C LEU A 142 11.21 -10.45 16.03
N VAL A 143 9.88 -10.55 16.15
CA VAL A 143 9.23 -11.61 16.94
C VAL A 143 9.62 -12.99 16.41
N ARG A 144 9.49 -13.23 15.10
CA ARG A 144 9.86 -14.50 14.48
C ARG A 144 11.35 -14.82 14.70
N HIS A 145 12.24 -13.89 14.36
CA HIS A 145 13.68 -14.06 14.51
C HIS A 145 14.07 -14.41 15.95
N CYS A 146 13.53 -13.70 16.95
CA CYS A 146 13.87 -13.96 18.34
C CYS A 146 13.35 -15.32 18.83
N ASN A 147 12.17 -15.75 18.36
CA ASN A 147 11.65 -17.09 18.68
C ASN A 147 12.48 -18.21 18.03
N ASP A 148 12.98 -18.00 16.81
CA ASP A 148 13.71 -19.03 16.06
C ASP A 148 15.18 -19.15 16.51
N ALA A 149 15.85 -18.01 16.72
CA ALA A 149 17.30 -17.97 16.97
C ALA A 149 17.70 -17.79 18.44
N HIS A 150 16.77 -17.31 19.29
CA HIS A 150 17.07 -16.87 20.66
C HIS A 150 16.08 -17.40 21.70
N ARG A 151 15.49 -18.57 21.46
CA ARG A 151 14.47 -19.18 22.33
C ARG A 151 14.97 -19.43 23.76
N ASP A 152 16.24 -19.80 23.89
CA ASP A 152 16.89 -20.19 25.16
C ASP A 152 17.87 -19.12 25.68
N ASP A 153 17.89 -17.92 25.07
CA ASP A 153 18.73 -16.81 25.53
C ASP A 153 18.13 -16.17 26.80
N ASN A 154 18.83 -16.29 27.93
CA ASN A 154 18.40 -15.77 29.24
C ASN A 154 18.93 -14.37 29.56
N LYS A 155 19.47 -13.66 28.58
CA LYS A 155 20.03 -12.31 28.79
C LYS A 155 18.90 -11.29 28.96
N GLN A 156 19.02 -10.42 29.96
CA GLN A 156 18.08 -9.32 30.13
C GLN A 156 18.35 -8.22 29.11
N VAL A 157 17.34 -7.92 28.29
CA VAL A 157 17.46 -6.97 27.18
C VAL A 157 16.31 -5.97 27.18
N VAL A 158 16.57 -4.78 26.64
CA VAL A 158 15.55 -3.76 26.41
C VAL A 158 14.77 -4.12 25.16
N CYS A 159 13.44 -4.02 25.22
CA CYS A 159 12.60 -4.24 24.04
C CYS A 159 12.70 -3.03 23.09
N PRO A 160 13.27 -3.18 21.87
CA PRO A 160 13.46 -2.06 20.96
C PRO A 160 12.13 -1.46 20.51
N ILE A 161 11.07 -2.28 20.39
CA ILE A 161 9.73 -1.84 20.02
C ILE A 161 9.16 -0.92 21.10
N CYS A 162 9.14 -1.37 22.37
CA CYS A 162 8.66 -0.56 23.48
C CYS A 162 9.49 0.71 23.67
N SER A 163 10.83 0.63 23.61
CA SER A 163 11.71 1.80 23.76
C SER A 163 11.52 2.88 22.70
N SER A 164 10.96 2.52 21.55
CA SER A 164 10.66 3.46 20.46
C SER A 164 9.35 4.24 20.67
N MET A 165 8.52 3.84 21.63
CA MET A 165 7.25 4.50 21.94
C MET A 165 7.47 5.73 22.83
N PRO A 166 6.64 6.79 22.71
CA PRO A 166 6.74 8.00 23.56
C PRO A 166 6.67 7.74 25.07
N TRP A 167 5.99 6.66 25.46
CA TRP A 167 5.80 6.22 26.84
C TRP A 167 6.71 5.03 27.21
N GLY A 168 7.62 4.64 26.32
CA GLY A 168 8.57 3.55 26.56
C GLY A 168 9.75 4.00 27.42
N ASP A 169 10.26 3.10 28.26
CA ASP A 169 11.48 3.31 29.04
C ASP A 169 12.68 2.63 28.33
N PRO A 170 13.64 3.40 27.77
CA PRO A 170 14.83 2.84 27.12
C PRO A 170 15.79 2.10 28.06
N SER A 171 15.65 2.26 29.38
CA SER A 171 16.48 1.60 30.38
C SER A 171 15.86 0.30 30.92
N PHE A 172 14.57 0.07 30.67
CA PHE A 172 13.86 -1.09 31.17
C PHE A 172 14.29 -2.38 30.46
N LYS A 173 14.91 -3.28 31.22
CA LYS A 173 15.33 -4.60 30.74
C LYS A 173 14.30 -5.65 31.12
N SER A 174 13.76 -6.35 30.12
CA SER A 174 12.86 -7.47 30.36
C SER A 174 13.63 -8.70 30.82
N ALA A 175 13.15 -9.34 31.90
CA ALA A 175 13.67 -10.63 32.38
C ALA A 175 13.23 -11.82 31.50
N ASN A 176 12.13 -11.67 30.76
CA ASN A 176 11.65 -12.65 29.78
C ASN A 176 11.24 -11.92 28.50
N PHE A 177 12.25 -11.53 27.73
CA PHE A 177 12.04 -10.75 26.51
C PHE A 177 11.24 -11.54 25.45
N ILE A 178 11.51 -12.83 25.27
CA ILE A 178 10.78 -13.68 24.31
C ILE A 178 9.30 -13.80 24.68
N GLY A 179 9.01 -14.06 25.97
CA GLY A 179 7.63 -14.09 26.46
C GLY A 179 6.92 -12.75 26.28
N HIS A 180 7.59 -11.65 26.59
CA HIS A 180 7.06 -10.30 26.36
C HIS A 180 6.74 -10.04 24.89
N LEU A 181 7.65 -10.36 23.95
CA LEU A 181 7.41 -10.24 22.51
C LEU A 181 6.17 -11.05 22.10
N ASN A 182 6.05 -12.27 22.59
CA ASN A 182 4.94 -13.16 22.25
C ASN A 182 3.58 -12.69 22.80
N VAL A 183 3.56 -11.98 23.92
CA VAL A 183 2.33 -11.45 24.53
C VAL A 183 1.95 -10.08 23.94
N ARG A 184 2.93 -9.21 23.70
CA ARG A 184 2.68 -7.79 23.39
C ARG A 184 2.88 -7.42 21.92
N HIS A 185 3.62 -8.22 21.16
CA HIS A 185 4.09 -7.85 19.82
C HIS A 185 3.86 -8.92 18.75
N LYS A 186 3.44 -10.14 19.14
CA LYS A 186 3.11 -11.22 18.19
C LYS A 186 1.79 -10.99 17.47
N PHE A 187 0.87 -10.21 18.05
CA PHE A 187 -0.45 -9.98 17.50
C PHE A 187 -0.55 -8.57 16.89
N GLU A 188 -0.71 -8.50 15.57
CA GLU A 188 -1.09 -7.27 14.85
C GLU A 188 -2.61 -7.28 14.60
N TYR A 189 -3.29 -6.27 15.14
CA TYR A 189 -4.74 -6.12 15.11
C TYR A 189 -5.32 -6.09 13.67
N ASP A 190 -4.53 -5.60 12.71
CA ASP A 190 -4.87 -5.50 11.28
C ASP A 190 -5.15 -6.84 10.59
N THR A 191 -4.74 -7.96 11.19
CA THR A 191 -4.97 -9.30 10.61
C THR A 191 -6.26 -9.97 11.08
N TYR A 192 -6.93 -9.41 12.09
CA TYR A 192 -8.11 -10.02 12.72
C TYR A 192 -9.34 -9.13 12.73
N VAL A 193 -9.15 -7.81 12.61
CA VAL A 193 -10.26 -6.89 12.36
C VAL A 193 -10.41 -6.73 10.86
N ASP A 194 -11.36 -7.47 10.32
CA ASP A 194 -11.89 -7.17 9.01
C ASP A 194 -12.72 -5.89 9.13
N PHE A 195 -12.10 -4.75 8.83
CA PHE A 195 -12.79 -3.45 8.85
C PHE A 195 -13.90 -3.35 7.79
N GLU A 196 -14.03 -4.35 6.90
CA GLU A 196 -15.14 -4.48 5.96
C GLU A 196 -16.25 -5.41 6.48
N ALA A 197 -16.02 -6.16 7.56
CA ALA A 197 -17.04 -7.00 8.18
C ALA A 197 -17.97 -6.17 9.09
N ASP A 198 -19.26 -6.42 8.97
CA ASP A 198 -20.29 -5.80 9.81
C ASP A 198 -20.16 -6.31 11.27
N ASP A 199 -20.27 -5.39 12.24
CA ASP A 199 -20.11 -5.67 13.67
C ASP A 199 -21.05 -6.78 14.15
N ASP A 200 -22.28 -6.87 13.61
CA ASP A 200 -23.25 -7.90 13.97
C ASP A 200 -22.81 -9.28 13.48
N SER A 201 -22.15 -9.34 12.31
CA SER A 201 -21.65 -10.60 11.72
C SER A 201 -20.46 -11.14 12.51
N MET A 202 -19.59 -10.25 13.01
CA MET A 202 -18.46 -10.65 13.87
C MET A 202 -18.94 -11.14 15.24
N LEU A 203 -19.98 -10.52 15.79
CA LEU A 203 -20.57 -10.92 17.07
C LEU A 203 -21.27 -12.28 16.99
N GLU A 204 -22.04 -12.54 15.93
CA GLU A 204 -22.69 -13.84 15.73
C GLU A 204 -21.68 -14.98 15.58
N GLU A 205 -20.58 -14.76 14.85
CA GLU A 205 -19.53 -15.77 14.68
C GLU A 205 -18.78 -16.05 16.00
N ALA A 206 -18.53 -15.03 16.81
CA ALA A 206 -17.94 -15.20 18.13
C ALA A 206 -18.85 -16.02 19.06
N ILE A 207 -20.16 -15.73 19.07
CA ILE A 207 -21.16 -16.49 19.83
C ILE A 207 -21.21 -17.93 19.33
N ARG A 208 -21.21 -18.15 18.02
CA ARG A 208 -21.25 -19.49 17.41
C ARG A 208 -20.04 -20.33 17.80
N ARG A 209 -18.84 -19.73 17.84
CA ARG A 209 -17.61 -20.39 18.28
C ARG A 209 -17.66 -20.76 19.75
N SER A 210 -18.12 -19.86 20.62
CA SER A 210 -18.29 -20.14 22.06
C SER A 210 -19.33 -21.21 22.37
N LEU A 211 -20.31 -21.44 21.49
CA LEU A 211 -21.28 -22.52 21.62
C LEU A 211 -20.77 -23.88 21.09
N SER A 212 -19.63 -23.88 20.40
CA SER A 212 -19.02 -25.07 19.80
C SER A 212 -17.84 -25.64 20.61
N GLU A 213 -17.45 -24.97 21.70
CA GLU A 213 -16.55 -25.46 22.76
C GLU A 213 -17.35 -25.92 23.98
#